data_AF-A0A6J3A159-F1
#
_entry.id   AF-A0A6J3A159-F1
#
_cell.length_a   1.000
_cell.length_b   1.000
_cell.length_c   1.000
_cell.angle_alpha   90.00
_cell.angle_beta   90.00
_cell.angle_gamma   90.00
#
_symmetry.space_group_name_H-M   'P 1'
#
loop_
_entity.id
_entity.type
_entity.pdbx_description
1 polymer ?
#
loop_
_entity_poly.entity_id
_entity_poly.type
_entity_poly.pdbx_seq_one_letter_code
_entity_poly.pdbx_strand_id
1 'polypeptide(L)'
;MAQSFRLFQGDPTVTSSPTEVRAWIEELDYSFLVYGEKFERAEINGEKLHDITRQKLNELGIIRTDHQDIILKAVANIYKKNKVEQQAMQREDQCVRISK
;
A
#
# COMPACT_ATOMS: atom_id res chain seq x y z
N MET A 1 13.94 11.16 25.10
CA MET A 1 12.73 10.63 24.43
C MET A 1 13.06 10.45 22.96
N ALA A 2 13.57 9.29 22.56
CA ALA A 2 13.85 9.02 21.15
C ALA A 2 12.55 8.54 20.50
N GLN A 3 11.88 9.42 19.76
CA GLN A 3 10.86 8.98 18.81
C GLN A 3 11.61 8.16 17.77
N SER A 4 11.46 6.85 17.84
CA SER A 4 11.95 5.94 16.81
C SER A 4 11.10 6.20 15.58
N PHE A 5 11.61 7.03 14.67
CA PHE A 5 11.16 7.06 13.29
C PHE A 5 11.51 5.69 12.71
N ARG A 6 10.63 4.71 12.91
CA ARG A 6 10.62 3.52 12.07
C ARG A 6 10.33 4.05 10.68
N LEU A 7 11.39 4.32 9.93
CA LEU A 7 11.33 4.39 8.47
C LEU A 7 10.54 3.15 8.07
N PHE A 8 9.35 3.36 7.55
CA PHE A 8 8.47 2.29 7.13
C PHE A 8 9.16 1.60 5.96
N GLN A 9 9.93 0.54 6.24
CA GLN A 9 10.76 -0.17 5.25
C GLN A 9 9.96 -1.23 4.47
N GLY A 10 8.63 -1.17 4.47
CA GLY A 10 7.76 -2.20 3.92
C GLY A 10 6.69 -1.68 2.97
N ASP A 11 6.00 -2.61 2.31
CA ASP A 11 4.76 -2.32 1.59
C ASP A 11 3.60 -2.22 2.62
N PRO A 12 2.66 -1.26 2.49
CA PRO A 12 1.53 -1.13 3.42
C PRO A 12 0.63 -2.35 3.35
N THR A 13 0.15 -2.76 4.52
CA THR A 13 -0.82 -3.83 4.70
C THR A 13 -2.17 -3.22 5.04
N VAL A 14 -3.23 -4.02 5.07
CA VAL A 14 -4.57 -3.54 5.46
C VAL A 14 -4.62 -2.94 6.87
N THR A 15 -3.66 -3.28 7.74
CA THR A 15 -3.56 -2.75 9.12
C THR A 15 -2.64 -1.54 9.25
N SER A 16 -2.03 -1.06 8.16
CA SER A 16 -1.14 0.10 8.20
C SER A 16 -1.87 1.36 8.66
N SER A 17 -1.20 2.12 9.52
CA SER A 17 -1.65 3.44 10.00
C SER A 17 -1.51 4.52 8.91
N PRO A 18 -2.21 5.66 9.03
CA PRO A 18 -2.06 6.78 8.09
C PRO A 18 -0.61 7.31 7.97
N THR A 19 0.16 7.29 9.06
CA THR A 19 1.57 7.71 9.04
C THR A 19 2.44 6.72 8.26
N GLU A 20 2.16 5.42 8.35
CA GLU A 20 2.86 4.40 7.53
C GLU A 20 2.49 4.54 6.04
N VAL A 21 1.22 4.81 5.73
CA VAL A 21 0.78 5.09 4.34
C VAL A 21 1.44 6.35 3.80
N ARG A 22 1.57 7.40 4.62
CA ARG A 22 2.30 8.62 4.26
C ARG A 22 3.75 8.30 3.90
N ALA A 23 4.47 7.61 4.79
CA ALA A 23 5.86 7.25 4.54
C ALA A 23 5.99 6.43 3.24
N TRP A 24 5.10 5.47 3.01
CA TRP A 24 5.10 4.68 1.78
C TRP A 24 4.91 5.52 0.50
N ILE A 25 3.95 6.46 0.50
CA ILE A 25 3.73 7.36 -0.65
C ILE A 25 4.98 8.20 -0.92
N GLU A 26 5.60 8.72 0.14
CA GLU A 26 6.80 9.55 0.07
C GLU A 26 8.00 8.78 -0.50
N GLU A 27 8.06 7.47 -0.31
CA GLU A 27 9.13 6.58 -0.83
C GLU A 27 8.92 6.11 -2.28
N LEU A 28 7.77 6.41 -2.92
CA LEU A 28 7.51 6.00 -4.31
C LEU A 28 8.45 6.71 -5.31
N ASP A 29 8.62 8.01 -5.15
CA ASP A 29 9.55 8.89 -5.88
C ASP A 29 9.50 10.29 -5.26
N TYR A 30 10.52 11.13 -5.47
CA TYR A 30 10.56 12.50 -4.95
C TYR A 30 9.34 13.34 -5.36
N SER A 31 8.72 13.02 -6.50
CA SER A 31 7.51 13.69 -7.02
C SER A 31 6.26 13.42 -6.16
N PHE A 32 6.28 12.40 -5.29
CA PHE A 32 5.17 12.00 -4.42
C PHE A 32 5.31 12.51 -2.98
N LEU A 33 6.46 13.10 -2.61
CA LEU A 33 6.68 13.72 -1.30
C LEU A 33 5.58 14.74 -0.93
N VAL A 34 5.12 15.49 -1.94
CA VAL A 34 4.07 16.51 -1.79
C VAL A 34 2.68 15.94 -1.48
N TYR A 35 2.49 14.63 -1.62
CA TYR A 35 1.21 13.97 -1.37
C TYR A 35 1.14 13.30 0.00
N GLY A 36 2.27 12.96 0.62
CA GLY A 36 2.28 12.25 1.91
C GLY A 36 1.40 12.89 2.98
N GLU A 37 1.54 14.20 3.18
CA GLU A 37 0.72 14.95 4.15
C GLU A 37 -0.78 14.92 3.80
N LYS A 38 -1.14 14.87 2.51
CA LYS A 38 -2.54 14.82 2.07
C LYS A 38 -3.18 13.48 2.43
N PHE A 39 -2.45 12.39 2.28
CA PHE A 39 -2.89 11.05 2.69
C PHE A 39 -3.06 10.96 4.21
N GLU A 40 -2.10 11.49 4.97
CA GLU A 40 -2.16 11.49 6.44
C GLU A 40 -3.32 12.33 6.97
N ARG A 41 -3.48 13.57 6.47
CA ARG A 41 -4.58 14.48 6.87
C ARG A 41 -5.97 13.95 6.52
N ALA A 42 -6.08 13.16 5.45
CA ALA A 42 -7.33 12.50 5.07
C ALA A 42 -7.55 11.15 5.80
N GLU A 43 -6.69 10.83 6.76
CA GLU A 43 -6.69 9.59 7.55
C GLU A 43 -6.79 8.34 6.66
N ILE A 44 -6.04 8.33 5.55
CA ILE A 44 -5.95 7.18 4.65
C ILE A 44 -5.06 6.13 5.30
N ASN A 45 -5.67 5.14 5.94
CA ASN A 45 -5.01 3.96 6.48
C ASN A 45 -4.88 2.86 5.40
N GLY A 46 -4.28 1.73 5.76
CA GLY A 46 -4.07 0.60 4.85
C GLY A 46 -5.35 0.01 4.25
N GLU A 47 -6.46 0.03 4.97
CA GLU A 47 -7.77 -0.38 4.46
C GLU A 47 -8.28 0.60 3.40
N LYS A 48 -8.31 1.90 3.70
CA LYS A 48 -8.73 2.94 2.74
C LYS A 48 -7.80 3.02 1.54
N LEU A 49 -6.51 2.73 1.72
CA LEU A 49 -5.53 2.66 0.64
C LEU A 49 -5.84 1.48 -0.31
N HIS A 50 -6.28 0.34 0.22
CA HIS A 50 -6.69 -0.82 -0.57
C HIS A 50 -7.82 -0.47 -1.56
N ASP A 51 -8.80 0.29 -1.07
CA ASP A 51 -9.98 0.70 -1.84
C ASP A 51 -9.83 2.06 -2.54
N ILE A 52 -8.60 2.60 -2.62
CA ILE A 52 -8.37 3.93 -3.19
C ILE A 52 -8.79 3.96 -4.67
N THR A 53 -9.56 4.98 -5.04
CA THR A 53 -10.03 5.18 -6.43
C THR A 53 -9.43 6.45 -7.02
N ARG A 54 -9.47 6.59 -8.37
CA ARG A 54 -9.12 7.87 -9.01
C ARG A 54 -9.95 9.02 -8.49
N GLN A 55 -11.25 8.81 -8.22
CA GLN A 55 -12.10 9.84 -7.65
C GLN A 55 -11.52 10.31 -6.31
N LYS A 56 -11.12 9.38 -5.43
CA LYS A 56 -10.53 9.74 -4.15
C LYS A 56 -9.21 10.48 -4.31
N LEU A 57 -8.37 10.09 -5.26
CA LEU A 57 -7.13 10.81 -5.57
C LEU A 57 -7.41 12.24 -6.06
N ASN A 58 -8.44 12.45 -6.87
CA ASN A 58 -8.87 13.80 -7.27
C ASN A 58 -9.36 14.62 -6.07
N GLU A 59 -10.15 14.03 -5.17
CA GLU A 59 -10.60 14.68 -3.92
C GLU A 59 -9.43 15.08 -3.01
N LEU A 60 -8.34 14.30 -3.01
CA LEU A 60 -7.10 14.63 -2.31
C LEU A 60 -6.29 15.72 -3.03
N GLY A 61 -6.70 16.17 -4.21
CA GLY A 61 -6.00 17.18 -5.02
C GLY A 61 -4.89 16.61 -5.90
N ILE A 62 -4.85 15.29 -6.09
CA ILE A 62 -3.92 14.61 -7.00
C ILE A 62 -4.63 14.49 -8.35
N ILE A 63 -4.58 15.55 -9.16
CA ILE A 63 -5.34 15.66 -10.42
C ILE A 63 -4.55 15.08 -11.61
N ARG A 64 -3.21 15.07 -11.50
CA ARG A 64 -2.28 14.57 -12.52
C ARG A 64 -2.52 13.09 -12.81
N THR A 65 -3.01 12.77 -14.01
CA THR A 65 -3.38 11.40 -14.41
C THR A 65 -2.21 10.42 -14.33
N ASP A 66 -1.00 10.87 -14.70
CA ASP A 66 0.23 10.10 -14.59
C ASP A 66 0.55 9.72 -13.14
N HIS A 67 0.42 10.67 -12.22
CA HIS A 67 0.62 10.42 -10.79
C HIS A 67 -0.46 9.50 -10.21
N GLN A 68 -1.72 9.68 -10.62
CA GLN A 68 -2.80 8.77 -10.22
C GLN A 68 -2.53 7.33 -10.69
N ASP A 69 -2.07 7.17 -11.93
CA ASP A 69 -1.72 5.85 -12.48
C ASP A 69 -0.62 5.16 -11.70
N ILE A 70 0.42 5.90 -11.32
CA ILE A 70 1.53 5.37 -10.54
C ILE A 70 1.05 4.89 -9.17
N ILE A 71 0.28 5.71 -8.44
CA ILE A 71 -0.26 5.34 -7.12
C ILE A 71 -1.14 4.10 -7.23
N LEU A 72 -2.09 4.08 -8.17
CA LEU A 72 -3.00 2.95 -8.33
C LEU A 72 -2.27 1.66 -8.73
N LYS A 73 -1.24 1.75 -9.58
CA LYS A 73 -0.41 0.59 -9.94
C LYS A 73 0.41 0.10 -8.74
N ALA A 74 0.97 1.00 -7.95
CA ALA A 74 1.73 0.66 -6.75
C ALA A 74 0.82 -0.04 -5.72
N VAL A 75 -0.36 0.52 -5.44
CA VAL A 75 -1.41 -0.09 -4.61
C VAL A 75 -1.81 -1.46 -5.15
N ALA A 76 -2.10 -1.59 -6.45
CA ALA A 76 -2.47 -2.87 -7.02
C ALA A 76 -1.33 -3.92 -6.89
N ASN A 77 -0.07 -3.51 -6.96
CA ASN A 77 1.07 -4.41 -6.83
C ASN A 77 1.20 -4.98 -5.41
N ILE A 78 1.10 -4.12 -4.38
CA ILE A 78 1.24 -4.55 -2.98
C ILE A 78 0.16 -5.57 -2.58
N TYR A 79 -1.10 -5.36 -2.99
CA TYR A 79 -2.18 -6.29 -2.63
C TYR A 79 -2.26 -7.53 -3.53
N LYS A 80 -1.70 -7.48 -4.75
CA LYS A 80 -1.54 -8.68 -5.59
C LYS A 80 -0.49 -9.62 -5.03
N LYS A 81 0.66 -9.12 -4.55
CA LYS A 81 1.71 -9.93 -3.93
C LYS A 81 1.18 -10.71 -2.72
N ASN A 82 0.41 -10.04 -1.86
CA ASN A 82 -0.23 -10.66 -0.71
C ASN A 82 -1.15 -11.86 -1.06
N LYS A 83 -1.70 -11.92 -2.28
CA LYS A 83 -2.52 -13.04 -2.77
C LYS A 83 -1.68 -14.21 -3.29
N VAL A 84 -0.50 -13.93 -3.84
CA VAL A 84 0.40 -14.96 -4.40
C VAL A 84 1.11 -15.73 -3.28
N GLU A 85 1.56 -15.04 -2.23
CA GLU A 85 2.22 -15.69 -1.08
C GLU A 85 1.26 -16.61 -0.30
N GLN A 86 0.00 -16.18 -0.12
CA GLN A 86 -1.03 -17.03 0.51
C GLN A 86 -1.38 -18.27 -0.31
N GLN A 87 -1.31 -18.19 -1.64
CA GLN A 87 -1.56 -19.35 -2.51
C GLN A 87 -0.36 -20.30 -2.61
N ALA A 88 0.87 -19.82 -2.45
CA ALA A 88 2.06 -20.66 -2.45
C ALA A 88 2.12 -21.58 -1.21
N MET A 89 1.76 -21.06 -0.03
CA MET A 89 1.73 -21.84 1.21
C MET A 89 0.63 -22.91 1.24
N GLN A 90 -0.43 -22.77 0.44
CA GLN A 90 -1.52 -23.75 0.34
C GLN A 90 -1.22 -24.93 -0.61
N ARG A 91 -0.18 -24.86 -1.46
CA ARG A 91 0.13 -25.94 -2.41
C ARG A 91 0.97 -27.07 -1.84
N GLU A 92 1.69 -26.84 -0.74
CA GLU A 92 2.55 -27.87 -0.15
C GLU A 92 1.77 -28.90 0.69
N ASP A 93 0.63 -28.52 1.28
CA ASP A 93 -0.19 -29.42 2.12
C ASP A 93 -1.00 -30.45 1.33
N GLN A 94 -1.23 -30.22 0.02
CA GLN A 94 -2.01 -31.14 -0.82
C GLN A 94 -1.16 -32.28 -1.42
N CYS A 95 0.17 -32.16 -1.46
CA CYS A 95 1.04 -33.18 -2.04
C CYS A 95 1.25 -34.40 -1.11
N VAL A 96 1.08 -34.25 0.21
CA VAL A 96 1.31 -35.35 1.18
C VAL A 96 0.11 -36.32 1.27
N ARG A 97 -1.08 -35.91 0.82
CA ARG A 97 -2.32 -36.70 1.02
C ARG A 97 -2.64 -37.69 -0.11
N ILE A 98 -1.91 -37.67 -1.22
CA ILE A 98 -2.19 -38.52 -2.41
C ILE A 98 -1.33 -39.81 -2.40
N SER A 99 -0.43 -39.98 -1.43
CA SER A 99 0.52 -41.11 -1.40
C SER A 99 0.21 -42.20 -0.36
N LYS A 100 -1.06 -42.47 -0.03
CA LYS A 100 -1.43 -43.59 0.85
C LYS A 100 -2.46 -44.52 0.25
#